data_AF-A0A1Y0RL30-F1
#
_entry.id   AF-A0A1Y0RL30-F1
#
_cell.length_a   1.000
_cell.length_b   1.000
_cell.length_c   1.000
_cell.angle_alpha   90.00
_cell.angle_beta   90.00
_cell.angle_gamma   90.00
#
_symmetry.space_group_name_H-M   'P 1'
#
loop_
_entity.id
_entity.type
_entity.pdbx_description
1 polymer ?
#
loop_
_entity_poly.entity_id
_entity_poly.type
_entity_poly.pdbx_seq_one_letter_code
_entity_poly.pdbx_strand_id
1 'polypeptide(L)'
;MKRIQATRRNFSTHLVKFICVVLLFTGSLGIVGGSFFLRKSQSSISETETITNTSRYQEIRHQLWSNQSLVQHFPTDIPANASGIQIAYFPGSLQGNKFFQLRLKQPPQKIQKLLAQYRHIAKYKYRGGNTNDHANQTNGVPTTFFYTSQFKEDSFPSTYEILVLDAHDKGSANFKWNHGNSYGVAIDSSTSEIVYWTEEW
;
A
#
# COMPACT_ATOMS: atom_id res chain seq x y z
N MET A 1 66.59 -24.22 -43.22
CA MET A 1 65.29 -23.76 -42.69
C MET A 1 64.88 -24.66 -41.52
N LYS A 2 64.82 -24.14 -40.29
CA LYS A 2 64.43 -24.90 -39.08
C LYS A 2 62.89 -24.98 -38.98
N ARG A 3 62.31 -26.17 -38.89
CA ARG A 3 60.89 -26.38 -38.52
C ARG A 3 60.80 -26.53 -37.00
N ILE A 4 59.98 -25.68 -36.39
CA ILE A 4 59.62 -25.74 -34.96
C ILE A 4 58.43 -26.71 -34.82
N GLN A 5 58.57 -27.73 -33.96
CA GLN A 5 57.46 -28.59 -33.54
C GLN A 5 56.70 -27.91 -32.40
N ALA A 6 55.38 -27.76 -32.54
CA ALA A 6 54.50 -27.35 -31.46
C ALA A 6 54.01 -28.58 -30.69
N THR A 7 54.31 -28.63 -29.38
CA THR A 7 53.91 -29.70 -28.47
C THR A 7 52.42 -29.57 -28.14
N ARG A 8 51.61 -30.55 -28.54
CA ARG A 8 50.19 -30.65 -28.14
C ARG A 8 50.12 -31.17 -26.70
N ARG A 9 49.59 -30.37 -25.78
CA ARG A 9 49.41 -30.72 -24.36
C ARG A 9 48.14 -31.58 -24.23
N ASN A 10 48.29 -32.91 -24.20
CA ASN A 10 47.18 -33.83 -23.94
C ASN A 10 46.84 -33.80 -22.45
N PHE A 11 45.70 -33.22 -22.08
CA PHE A 11 45.17 -33.37 -20.73
C PHE A 11 44.69 -34.81 -20.53
N SER A 12 45.08 -35.42 -19.41
CA SER A 12 44.69 -36.78 -19.05
C SER A 12 43.16 -36.91 -19.02
N THR A 13 42.64 -37.89 -19.75
CA THR A 13 41.19 -38.21 -19.82
C THR A 13 40.58 -38.49 -18.44
N HIS A 14 41.40 -38.89 -17.47
CA HIS A 14 40.98 -39.08 -16.08
C HIS A 14 40.74 -37.75 -15.34
N LEU A 15 41.52 -36.70 -15.66
CA LEU A 15 41.35 -35.36 -15.09
C LEU A 15 40.05 -34.73 -15.58
N VAL A 16 39.74 -34.89 -16.86
CA VAL A 16 38.49 -34.40 -17.47
C VAL A 16 37.27 -35.09 -16.85
N LYS A 17 37.34 -36.42 -16.66
CA LYS A 17 36.27 -37.18 -16.00
C LYS A 17 36.07 -36.75 -14.55
N PHE A 18 37.15 -36.49 -13.81
CA PHE A 18 37.07 -36.03 -12.43
C PHE A 18 36.42 -34.65 -12.31
N ILE A 19 36.80 -33.71 -13.19
CA ILE A 19 36.20 -32.36 -13.24
C ILE A 19 34.71 -32.43 -13.58
N CYS A 20 34.30 -33.29 -14.53
CA CYS A 20 32.89 -33.49 -14.87
C CYS A 20 32.07 -34.04 -13.69
N VAL A 21 32.61 -34.97 -12.90
CA VAL A 21 31.91 -35.50 -11.71
C VAL A 21 31.78 -34.42 -10.64
N VAL A 22 32.84 -33.64 -10.37
CA VAL A 22 32.79 -32.54 -9.39
C VAL A 22 31.76 -31.49 -9.80
N LEU A 23 31.70 -31.09 -11.07
CA LEU A 23 30.73 -30.11 -11.58
C LEU A 23 29.27 -30.60 -11.45
N LEU A 24 29.02 -31.89 -11.69
CA LEU A 24 27.68 -32.49 -11.54
C LEU A 24 27.23 -32.59 -10.07
N PHE A 25 28.16 -32.79 -9.13
CA PHE A 25 27.86 -32.79 -7.69
C PHE A 25 27.73 -31.39 -7.09
N THR A 26 28.46 -30.38 -7.59
CA THR A 26 28.28 -28.99 -7.13
C THR A 26 27.03 -28.32 -7.69
N GLY A 27 26.52 -28.77 -8.84
CA GLY A 27 25.29 -28.26 -9.43
C GLY A 27 24.02 -28.64 -8.65
N SER A 28 24.01 -29.79 -7.96
CA SER A 28 22.84 -30.28 -7.23
C SER A 28 22.68 -29.68 -5.83
N LEU A 29 23.77 -29.27 -5.17
CA LEU A 29 23.72 -28.57 -3.87
C LEU A 29 23.25 -27.11 -3.98
N GLY A 30 23.43 -26.46 -5.15
CA GLY A 30 22.96 -25.09 -5.39
C GLY A 30 21.43 -24.98 -5.55
N ILE A 31 20.76 -26.05 -5.97
CA ILE A 31 19.32 -26.03 -6.27
C ILE A 31 18.48 -26.09 -4.98
N VAL A 32 18.92 -26.84 -3.96
CA VAL A 32 18.15 -26.96 -2.71
C VAL A 32 18.29 -25.72 -1.81
N GLY A 33 19.48 -25.10 -1.76
CA GLY A 33 19.72 -23.85 -1.04
C GLY A 33 19.12 -22.61 -1.72
N GLY A 34 19.22 -22.53 -3.06
CA GLY A 34 18.63 -21.43 -3.83
C GLY A 34 17.11 -21.40 -3.75
N SER A 35 16.46 -22.57 -3.72
CA SER A 35 15.00 -22.68 -3.62
C SER A 35 14.44 -22.14 -2.30
N PHE A 36 15.18 -22.24 -1.19
CA PHE A 36 14.74 -21.73 0.11
C PHE A 36 14.92 -20.21 0.21
N PHE A 37 16.00 -19.65 -0.36
CA PHE A 37 16.23 -18.21 -0.37
C PHE A 37 15.37 -17.46 -1.40
N LEU A 38 15.06 -18.06 -2.56
CA LEU A 38 14.13 -17.48 -3.53
C LEU A 38 12.68 -17.49 -3.03
N ARG A 39 12.29 -18.46 -2.20
CA ARG A 39 10.95 -18.47 -1.58
C ARG A 39 10.72 -17.29 -0.63
N LYS A 40 11.78 -16.74 -0.01
CA LYS A 40 11.68 -15.60 0.90
C LYS A 40 11.60 -14.24 0.16
N SER A 41 12.00 -14.18 -1.10
CA SER A 41 11.88 -12.96 -1.93
C SER A 41 10.61 -12.91 -2.79
N GLN A 42 9.75 -13.94 -2.73
CA GLN A 42 8.64 -14.12 -3.66
C GLN A 42 7.27 -14.28 -2.97
N SER A 43 7.19 -13.98 -1.67
CA SER A 43 5.94 -14.00 -0.88
C SER A 43 5.33 -12.61 -0.64
N SER A 44 5.75 -11.57 -1.36
CA SER A 44 5.28 -10.20 -1.17
C SER A 44 4.65 -9.59 -2.41
N ILE A 45 3.94 -10.40 -3.20
CA ILE A 45 2.82 -9.84 -3.97
C ILE A 45 1.72 -9.68 -2.94
N SER A 46 1.75 -8.54 -2.25
CA SER A 46 0.77 -8.18 -1.22
C SER A 46 -0.61 -8.30 -1.84
N GLU A 47 -1.42 -9.24 -1.37
CA GLU A 47 -2.87 -9.07 -1.44
C GLU A 47 -3.22 -7.89 -0.51
N THR A 48 -4.30 -7.17 -0.82
CA THR A 48 -4.88 -6.19 0.12
C THR A 48 -5.17 -6.91 1.43
N GLU A 49 -4.29 -6.76 2.41
CA GLU A 49 -4.54 -7.26 3.75
C GLU A 49 -5.56 -6.32 4.40
N THR A 50 -6.80 -6.77 4.54
CA THR A 50 -7.71 -6.19 5.53
C THR A 50 -7.14 -6.53 6.90
N ILE A 51 -6.30 -5.64 7.43
CA ILE A 51 -5.64 -5.83 8.73
C ILE A 51 -6.68 -5.58 9.82
N THR A 52 -7.29 -6.66 10.32
CA THR A 52 -8.16 -6.59 11.50
C THR A 52 -7.36 -6.48 12.81
N ASN A 53 -6.04 -6.69 12.77
CA ASN A 53 -5.18 -6.54 13.93
C ASN A 53 -4.85 -5.06 14.20
N THR A 54 -5.52 -4.49 15.21
CA THR A 54 -5.32 -3.12 15.67
C THR A 54 -3.91 -2.82 16.19
N SER A 55 -3.13 -3.85 16.59
CA SER A 55 -1.77 -3.66 17.10
C SER A 55 -0.80 -3.14 16.04
N ARG A 56 -1.12 -3.30 14.75
CA ARG A 56 -0.30 -2.79 13.63
C ARG A 56 -0.50 -1.30 13.37
N TYR A 57 -1.48 -0.66 14.00
CA TYR A 57 -1.78 0.75 13.76
C TYR A 57 -0.58 1.66 13.98
N GLN A 58 0.08 1.52 15.14
CA GLN A 58 1.21 2.37 15.50
C GLN A 58 2.39 2.13 14.56
N GLU A 59 2.66 0.88 14.22
CA GLU A 59 3.70 0.52 13.25
C GLU A 59 3.43 1.18 11.88
N ILE A 60 2.21 1.05 11.35
CA ILE A 60 1.85 1.61 10.04
C ILE A 60 1.96 3.14 10.06
N ARG A 61 1.35 3.79 11.04
CA ARG A 61 1.31 5.26 11.14
C ARG A 61 2.70 5.86 11.30
N HIS A 62 3.51 5.30 12.21
CA HIS A 62 4.76 5.94 12.65
C HIS A 62 6.00 5.43 11.91
N GLN A 63 5.98 4.22 11.35
CA GLN A 63 7.17 3.57 10.79
C GLN A 63 7.01 3.22 9.31
N LEU A 64 5.89 2.61 8.91
CA LEU A 64 5.74 2.08 7.54
C LEU A 64 5.28 3.13 6.53
N TRP A 65 4.45 4.10 6.96
CA TRP A 65 4.04 5.18 6.07
C TRP A 65 5.15 6.24 5.96
N SER A 66 5.86 6.26 4.83
CA SER A 66 7.04 7.10 4.67
C SER A 66 6.73 8.60 4.65
N ASN A 67 5.62 9.01 4.04
CA ASN A 67 5.25 10.41 3.93
C ASN A 67 4.39 10.87 5.11
N GLN A 68 5.05 11.28 6.20
CA GLN A 68 4.39 11.61 7.46
C GLN A 68 3.39 12.77 7.34
N SER A 69 3.54 13.70 6.40
CA SER A 69 2.59 14.81 6.24
C SER A 69 1.19 14.35 5.86
N LEU A 70 1.06 13.24 5.12
CA LEU A 70 -0.23 12.70 4.70
C LEU A 70 -0.97 11.99 5.84
N VAL A 71 -0.28 11.56 6.89
CA VAL A 71 -0.87 10.86 8.05
C VAL A 71 -0.99 11.72 9.31
N GLN A 72 -0.58 13.00 9.27
CA GLN A 72 -0.70 13.90 10.43
C GLN A 72 -2.13 14.05 10.95
N HIS A 73 -3.12 13.94 10.06
CA HIS A 73 -4.53 14.04 10.41
C HIS A 73 -5.08 12.76 11.08
N PHE A 74 -4.34 11.65 11.07
CA PHE A 74 -4.69 10.45 11.82
C PHE A 74 -4.43 10.66 13.31
N PRO A 75 -5.25 10.07 14.21
CA PRO A 75 -5.00 10.14 15.64
C PRO A 75 -3.62 9.56 15.98
N THR A 76 -2.94 10.03 17.03
CA THR A 76 -1.59 9.51 17.35
C THR A 76 -1.65 8.04 17.80
N ASP A 77 -2.67 7.73 18.58
CA ASP A 77 -3.03 6.40 19.05
C ASP A 77 -4.52 6.15 18.80
N ILE A 78 -4.93 4.89 18.71
CA ILE A 78 -6.35 4.56 18.69
C ILE A 78 -6.97 5.05 20.02
N PRO A 79 -7.99 5.93 19.97
CA PRO A 79 -8.59 6.46 21.18
C PRO A 79 -9.17 5.34 22.06
N ALA A 80 -8.94 5.40 23.38
CA ALA A 80 -9.37 4.34 24.32
C ALA A 80 -10.89 4.10 24.33
N ASN A 81 -11.68 5.11 23.95
CA ASN A 81 -13.14 5.04 23.84
C ASN A 81 -13.63 4.75 22.41
N ALA A 82 -12.74 4.33 21.52
CA ALA A 82 -13.11 3.93 20.17
C ALA A 82 -13.65 2.50 20.14
N SER A 83 -14.60 2.25 19.23
CA SER A 83 -15.13 0.91 18.97
C SER A 83 -15.25 0.67 17.47
N GLY A 84 -15.53 -0.57 17.05
CA GLY A 84 -15.70 -0.91 15.64
C GLY A 84 -14.46 -0.63 14.77
N ILE A 85 -13.26 -0.77 15.37
CA ILE A 85 -12.00 -0.42 14.74
C ILE A 85 -11.70 -1.39 13.59
N GLN A 86 -11.43 -0.84 12.41
CA GLN A 86 -11.02 -1.58 11.22
C GLN A 86 -9.87 -0.84 10.56
N ILE A 87 -8.83 -1.57 10.15
CA ILE A 87 -7.66 -1.01 9.48
C ILE A 87 -7.53 -1.69 8.11
N ALA A 88 -7.26 -0.91 7.09
CA ALA A 88 -6.85 -1.41 5.79
C ALA A 88 -5.53 -0.74 5.41
N TYR A 89 -4.54 -1.53 5.02
CA TYR A 89 -3.24 -1.00 4.65
C TYR A 89 -2.66 -1.81 3.51
N PHE A 90 -2.13 -1.09 2.54
CA PHE A 90 -1.43 -1.66 1.42
C PHE A 90 -0.13 -0.87 1.22
N PRO A 91 1.04 -1.52 1.36
CA PRO A 91 2.34 -0.84 1.25
C PRO A 91 2.65 -0.35 -0.17
N GLY A 92 1.87 -0.78 -1.16
CA GLY A 92 2.13 -0.53 -2.58
C GLY A 92 3.08 -1.55 -3.19
N SER A 93 3.08 -1.59 -4.52
CA SER A 93 4.06 -2.31 -5.34
C SER A 93 4.79 -1.33 -6.26
N LEU A 94 5.84 -1.77 -6.96
CA LEU A 94 6.69 -0.93 -7.83
C LEU A 94 5.93 -0.08 -8.87
N GLN A 95 4.66 -0.38 -9.15
CA GLN A 95 3.79 0.34 -10.11
C GLN A 95 2.35 0.51 -9.58
N GLY A 96 2.11 0.28 -8.28
CA GLY A 96 0.77 0.21 -7.70
C GLY A 96 0.47 1.35 -6.74
N ASN A 97 -0.83 1.56 -6.50
CA ASN A 97 -1.34 2.40 -5.43
C ASN A 97 -0.80 1.94 -4.06
N LYS A 98 -0.65 2.86 -3.11
CA LYS A 98 -0.50 2.56 -1.68
C LYS A 98 -1.60 3.28 -0.91
N PHE A 99 -2.14 2.64 0.11
CA PHE A 99 -3.21 3.22 0.90
C PHE A 99 -3.13 2.82 2.36
N PHE A 100 -3.70 3.68 3.19
CA PHE A 100 -3.91 3.43 4.59
C PHE A 100 -5.26 4.01 5.01
N GLN A 101 -6.12 3.17 5.59
CA GLN A 101 -7.39 3.57 6.19
C GLN A 101 -7.50 3.09 7.63
N LEU A 102 -8.02 3.97 8.48
CA LEU A 102 -8.48 3.65 9.82
C LEU A 102 -9.95 4.03 9.95
N ARG A 103 -10.82 3.05 10.11
CA ARG A 103 -12.23 3.23 10.44
C ARG A 103 -12.46 2.96 11.91
N LEU A 104 -13.18 3.84 12.60
CA LEU A 104 -13.57 3.65 13.99
C LEU A 104 -14.83 4.44 14.33
N LYS A 105 -15.47 4.06 15.43
CA LYS A 105 -16.56 4.80 16.06
C LYS A 105 -16.09 5.52 17.31
N GLN A 106 -16.66 6.69 17.58
CA GLN A 106 -16.41 7.48 18.80
C GLN A 106 -17.73 7.99 19.39
N PRO A 107 -17.73 8.54 20.63
CA PRO A 107 -18.93 9.17 21.16
C PRO A 107 -19.52 10.20 20.19
N PRO A 108 -20.86 10.27 20.02
CA PRO A 108 -21.50 11.13 19.03
C PRO A 108 -21.08 12.59 19.12
N GLN A 109 -20.92 13.11 20.34
CA GLN A 109 -20.49 14.50 20.58
C GLN A 109 -19.07 14.75 20.03
N LYS A 110 -18.20 13.74 20.06
CA LYS A 110 -16.85 13.84 19.49
C LYS A 110 -16.88 13.78 17.97
N ILE A 111 -17.71 12.92 17.38
CA ILE A 111 -17.88 12.86 15.92
C ILE A 111 -18.46 14.17 15.37
N GLN A 112 -19.44 14.77 16.05
CA GLN A 112 -19.97 16.07 15.65
C GLN A 112 -18.91 17.18 15.69
N LYS A 113 -18.04 17.19 16.72
CA LYS A 113 -16.92 18.12 16.79
C LYS A 113 -15.90 17.90 15.67
N LEU A 114 -15.53 16.64 15.41
CA LEU A 114 -14.62 16.28 14.31
C LEU A 114 -15.22 16.67 12.96
N LEU A 115 -16.51 16.43 12.73
CA LEU A 115 -17.21 16.82 11.52
C LEU A 115 -17.15 18.33 11.30
N ALA A 116 -17.45 19.13 12.33
CA ALA A 116 -17.36 20.59 12.25
C ALA A 116 -15.92 21.05 11.95
N GLN A 117 -14.93 20.47 12.63
CA GLN A 117 -13.52 20.76 12.42
C GLN A 117 -13.09 20.44 10.98
N TYR A 118 -13.32 19.22 10.50
CA TYR A 118 -12.89 18.80 9.18
C TYR A 118 -13.63 19.52 8.06
N ARG A 119 -14.92 19.86 8.24
CA ARG A 119 -15.64 20.72 7.29
C ARG A 119 -14.99 22.09 7.14
N HIS A 120 -14.38 22.62 8.19
CA HIS A 120 -13.74 23.93 8.16
C HIS A 120 -12.42 23.91 7.38
N ILE A 121 -11.64 22.83 7.53
CA ILE A 121 -10.28 22.73 6.94
C ILE A 121 -10.21 21.97 5.60
N ALA A 122 -11.26 21.22 5.23
CA ALA A 122 -11.26 20.46 3.98
C ALA A 122 -11.34 21.37 2.75
N LYS A 123 -10.47 21.11 1.78
CA LYS A 123 -10.43 21.80 0.48
C LYS A 123 -11.51 21.31 -0.47
N TYR A 124 -11.88 20.02 -0.38
CA TYR A 124 -12.93 19.43 -1.20
C TYR A 124 -13.90 18.63 -0.34
N LYS A 125 -15.17 18.58 -0.76
CA LYS A 125 -16.27 17.98 0.00
C LYS A 125 -17.18 17.19 -0.94
N TYR A 126 -17.43 15.93 -0.59
CA TYR A 126 -18.31 15.02 -1.33
C TYR A 126 -19.29 14.31 -0.38
N ARG A 127 -20.29 13.64 -0.96
CA ARG A 127 -21.33 12.88 -0.25
C ARG A 127 -21.33 11.43 -0.74
N GLY A 128 -20.90 10.50 0.10
CA GLY A 128 -20.72 9.09 -0.26
C GLY A 128 -19.97 8.93 -1.59
N GLY A 129 -20.23 7.82 -2.30
CA GLY A 129 -19.84 7.65 -3.69
C GLY A 129 -18.47 7.01 -3.92
N ASN A 130 -18.14 6.84 -5.19
CA ASN A 130 -16.90 6.23 -5.66
C ASN A 130 -15.84 7.29 -5.95
N THR A 131 -14.57 6.99 -5.65
CA THR A 131 -13.45 7.90 -5.91
C THR A 131 -13.32 8.29 -7.38
N ASN A 132 -13.63 7.37 -8.31
CA ASN A 132 -13.58 7.65 -9.74
C ASN A 132 -14.66 8.66 -10.15
N ASP A 133 -15.85 8.58 -9.56
CA ASP A 133 -16.93 9.54 -9.83
C ASP A 133 -16.55 10.93 -9.32
N HIS A 134 -15.92 11.01 -8.14
CA HIS A 134 -15.44 12.28 -7.59
C HIS A 134 -14.37 12.92 -8.46
N ALA A 135 -13.39 12.15 -8.93
CA ALA A 135 -12.31 12.63 -9.78
C ALA A 135 -12.81 13.09 -11.17
N ASN A 136 -13.88 12.50 -11.67
CA ASN A 136 -14.47 12.84 -12.97
C ASN A 136 -15.38 14.08 -12.96
N GLN A 137 -15.67 14.65 -11.78
CA GLN A 137 -16.41 15.92 -11.69
C GLN A 137 -15.55 17.12 -12.14
N THR A 138 -16.17 18.23 -12.51
CA THR A 138 -15.47 19.48 -12.80
C THR A 138 -14.69 19.93 -11.57
N ASN A 139 -13.36 20.08 -11.70
CA ASN A 139 -12.44 20.35 -10.58
C ASN A 139 -12.46 19.27 -9.48
N GLY A 140 -12.91 18.06 -9.83
CA GLY A 140 -12.91 16.90 -8.97
C GLY A 140 -11.51 16.42 -8.63
N VAL A 141 -11.38 15.82 -7.45
CA VAL A 141 -10.15 15.20 -6.98
C VAL A 141 -10.43 13.76 -6.54
N PRO A 142 -9.47 12.84 -6.70
CA PRO A 142 -9.57 11.49 -6.17
C PRO A 142 -9.67 11.54 -4.64
N THR A 143 -10.61 10.77 -4.13
CA THR A 143 -10.80 10.49 -2.71
C THR A 143 -10.10 9.17 -2.36
N THR A 144 -10.83 8.20 -1.81
CA THR A 144 -10.36 6.85 -1.51
C THR A 144 -11.48 5.84 -1.81
N PHE A 145 -11.14 4.60 -2.09
CA PHE A 145 -12.12 3.50 -2.08
C PHE A 145 -12.46 3.10 -0.63
N PHE A 146 -13.62 2.50 -0.38
CA PHE A 146 -14.01 2.11 0.98
C PHE A 146 -13.37 0.79 1.44
N TYR A 147 -12.03 0.74 1.56
CA TYR A 147 -11.26 -0.47 1.90
C TYR A 147 -11.58 -1.10 3.26
N THR A 148 -12.16 -0.33 4.17
CA THR A 148 -12.64 -0.79 5.49
C THR A 148 -14.14 -1.12 5.49
N SER A 149 -14.73 -1.32 4.31
CA SER A 149 -16.08 -1.87 4.14
C SER A 149 -16.10 -3.37 4.44
N GLN A 150 -17.22 -3.85 4.98
CA GLN A 150 -17.49 -5.28 5.13
C GLN A 150 -18.12 -5.89 3.87
N PHE A 151 -18.51 -5.04 2.92
CA PHE A 151 -19.13 -5.43 1.67
C PHE A 151 -18.11 -5.29 0.53
N LYS A 152 -18.34 -6.02 -0.57
CA LYS A 152 -17.56 -5.89 -1.82
C LYS A 152 -17.77 -4.54 -2.54
N GLU A 153 -18.49 -3.61 -1.93
CA GLU A 153 -18.66 -2.27 -2.47
C GLU A 153 -17.48 -1.40 -2.05
N ASP A 154 -16.76 -0.89 -3.05
CA ASP A 154 -15.61 -0.01 -2.87
C ASP A 154 -16.02 1.47 -2.73
N SER A 155 -17.32 1.75 -2.55
CA SER A 155 -17.90 3.10 -2.49
C SER A 155 -18.43 3.42 -1.09
N PHE A 156 -18.36 4.69 -0.69
CA PHE A 156 -18.95 5.12 0.58
C PHE A 156 -20.48 5.24 0.47
N PRO A 157 -21.24 4.83 1.49
CA PRO A 157 -22.67 5.13 1.58
C PRO A 157 -22.94 6.64 1.54
N SER A 158 -24.11 7.06 1.04
CA SER A 158 -24.49 8.48 0.91
C SER A 158 -24.59 9.23 2.24
N THR A 159 -24.64 8.51 3.37
CA THR A 159 -24.62 9.09 4.72
C THR A 159 -23.28 9.71 5.08
N TYR A 160 -22.20 9.30 4.42
CA TYR A 160 -20.85 9.80 4.65
C TYR A 160 -20.62 11.17 4.02
N GLU A 161 -19.96 12.04 4.77
CA GLU A 161 -19.30 13.23 4.25
C GLU A 161 -17.83 12.94 4.04
N ILE A 162 -17.39 12.99 2.78
CA ILE A 162 -15.99 12.82 2.42
C ILE A 162 -15.37 14.21 2.34
N LEU A 163 -14.37 14.43 3.19
CA LEU A 163 -13.72 15.71 3.44
C LEU A 163 -12.24 15.56 3.09
N VAL A 164 -11.88 16.01 1.89
CA VAL A 164 -10.51 15.92 1.38
C VAL A 164 -9.73 17.11 1.90
N LEU A 165 -8.67 16.84 2.66
CA LEU A 165 -7.80 17.87 3.23
C LEU A 165 -6.87 18.43 2.18
N ASP A 166 -6.30 17.56 1.35
CA ASP A 166 -5.53 17.97 0.20
C ASP A 166 -5.48 16.87 -0.86
N ALA A 167 -5.19 17.27 -2.09
CA ALA A 167 -4.93 16.38 -3.21
C ALA A 167 -3.89 17.01 -4.12
N HIS A 168 -2.88 16.23 -4.51
CA HIS A 168 -1.79 16.67 -5.37
C HIS A 168 -1.72 15.79 -6.60
N ASP A 169 -2.08 16.37 -7.75
CA ASP A 169 -1.91 15.73 -9.04
C ASP A 169 -0.43 15.74 -9.43
N LYS A 170 0.12 14.56 -9.72
CA LYS A 170 1.46 14.38 -10.30
C LYS A 170 1.38 13.79 -11.71
N GLY A 171 0.18 13.73 -12.27
CA GLY A 171 -0.06 13.26 -13.61
C GLY A 171 0.31 14.26 -14.69
N SER A 172 0.01 13.88 -15.92
CA SER A 172 0.21 14.75 -17.08
C SER A 172 -1.06 15.53 -17.40
N ALA A 173 -0.95 16.62 -18.17
CA ALA A 173 -2.11 17.44 -18.54
C ALA A 173 -3.25 16.63 -19.21
N ASN A 174 -2.90 15.56 -19.94
CA ASN A 174 -3.85 14.68 -20.63
C ASN A 174 -4.32 13.50 -19.78
N PHE A 175 -3.67 13.24 -18.64
CA PHE A 175 -3.94 12.14 -17.74
C PHE A 175 -3.81 12.63 -16.30
N LYS A 176 -4.71 13.53 -15.90
CA LYS A 176 -4.80 14.01 -14.51
C LYS A 176 -5.11 12.83 -13.60
N TRP A 177 -4.57 12.88 -12.39
CA TRP A 177 -4.82 11.89 -11.34
C TRP A 177 -4.36 10.47 -11.65
N ASN A 178 -3.54 10.26 -12.69
CA ASN A 178 -2.90 8.97 -12.92
C ASN A 178 -1.71 8.71 -11.97
N HIS A 179 -1.15 9.78 -11.38
CA HIS A 179 -0.19 9.76 -10.28
C HIS A 179 -0.53 10.90 -9.31
N GLY A 180 -0.17 10.75 -8.04
CA GLY A 180 -0.48 11.76 -7.05
C GLY A 180 -0.65 11.23 -5.64
N ASN A 181 -1.32 12.03 -4.83
CA ASN A 181 -1.77 11.65 -3.51
C ASN A 181 -2.99 12.47 -3.13
N SER A 182 -3.78 11.91 -2.23
CA SER A 182 -4.79 12.65 -1.50
C SER A 182 -4.98 12.05 -0.12
N TYR A 183 -5.54 12.84 0.78
CA TYR A 183 -5.79 12.41 2.15
C TYR A 183 -6.94 13.20 2.77
N GLY A 184 -7.56 12.60 3.78
CA GLY A 184 -8.65 13.25 4.50
C GLY A 184 -9.46 12.30 5.36
N VAL A 185 -10.71 12.66 5.58
CA VAL A 185 -11.63 11.86 6.39
C VAL A 185 -12.97 11.65 5.69
N ALA A 186 -13.62 10.53 5.97
CA ALA A 186 -15.02 10.32 5.67
C ALA A 186 -15.77 10.14 6.99
N ILE A 187 -16.84 10.92 7.22
CA ILE A 187 -17.57 10.93 8.50
C ILE A 187 -19.04 10.64 8.25
N ASP A 188 -19.56 9.64 8.96
CA ASP A 188 -21.00 9.41 9.09
C ASP A 188 -21.44 9.75 10.52
N SER A 189 -22.10 10.90 10.64
CA SER A 189 -22.56 11.38 11.94
C SER A 189 -23.75 10.59 12.51
N SER A 190 -24.50 9.87 11.66
CA SER A 190 -25.66 9.08 12.08
C SER A 190 -25.24 7.79 12.79
N THR A 191 -24.10 7.22 12.38
CA THR A 191 -23.54 5.99 12.96
C THR A 191 -22.35 6.28 13.89
N SER A 192 -22.03 7.56 14.11
CA SER A 192 -20.91 8.04 14.92
C SER A 192 -19.57 7.44 14.49
N GLU A 193 -19.34 7.47 13.19
CA GLU A 193 -18.24 6.79 12.51
C GLU A 193 -17.34 7.77 11.75
N ILE A 194 -16.05 7.51 11.79
CA ILE A 194 -15.04 8.24 11.02
C ILE A 194 -14.06 7.27 10.39
N VAL A 195 -13.72 7.54 9.14
CA VAL A 195 -12.67 6.86 8.37
C VAL A 195 -11.60 7.88 8.05
N TYR A 196 -10.40 7.69 8.58
CA TYR A 196 -9.20 8.43 8.19
C TYR A 196 -8.57 7.71 7.01
N TRP A 197 -8.08 8.45 6.03
CA TRP A 197 -7.50 7.84 4.85
C TRP A 197 -6.35 8.67 4.28
N THR A 198 -5.40 7.95 3.68
CA THR A 198 -4.38 8.51 2.81
C THR A 198 -4.13 7.52 1.67
N GLU A 199 -3.94 8.06 0.48
CA GLU A 199 -3.60 7.29 -0.72
C GLU A 199 -2.50 8.00 -1.51
N GLU A 200 -1.61 7.22 -2.11
CA GLU A 200 -0.71 7.70 -3.15
C GLU A 200 -0.71 6.69 -4.30
N TRP A 201 -0.58 7.21 -5.52
CA TRP A 201 -0.62 6.45 -6.77
C TRP A 201 0.40 7.00 -7.77
#